data_AF-A0A239XUW7-F1
#
_entry.id   AF-A0A239XUW7-F1
#
_cell.length_a   1.000
_cell.length_b   1.000
_cell.length_c   1.000
_cell.angle_alpha   90.00
_cell.angle_beta   90.00
_cell.angle_gamma   90.00
#
_symmetry.space_group_name_H-M   'P 1'
#
loop_
_entity.id
_entity.type
_entity.pdbx_description
1 polymer ?
#
loop_
_entity_poly.entity_id
_entity_poly.type
_entity_poly.pdbx_seq_one_letter_code
_entity_poly.pdbx_strand_id
1 'polypeptide(L)'
;MPNPLKEYIFSGTINPSNKDTLIHLAECMLINLDELENLNKTEIGTLKEIITKTHIRMRKAYGHNNENMPRRASFAGSVNTAQFLNDTTGSRRFLCFEVEHIEYTHEIDINKVFSQALKLKTRLPPLVQPGGNQRNQCE
;
A
#
# COMPACT_ATOMS: atom_id res chain seq x y z
N MET A 1 -13.18 7.80 6.79
CA MET A 1 -11.93 8.58 6.71
C MET A 1 -12.23 10.05 6.98
N PRO A 2 -11.38 10.78 7.72
CA PRO A 2 -11.53 12.22 7.96
C PRO A 2 -11.58 13.02 6.66
N ASN A 3 -12.41 14.07 6.58
CA ASN A 3 -12.62 14.84 5.36
C ASN A 3 -11.32 15.34 4.69
N PRO A 4 -10.34 15.91 5.43
CA PRO A 4 -9.10 16.41 4.82
C PRO A 4 -8.23 15.31 4.18
N LEU A 5 -8.44 14.05 4.56
CA LEU A 5 -7.63 12.92 4.07
C LEU A 5 -8.24 12.22 2.87
N LYS A 6 -9.50 12.55 2.51
CA LYS A 6 -10.21 11.90 1.39
C LYS A 6 -9.51 12.12 0.05
N GLU A 7 -8.89 13.28 -0.14
CA GLU A 7 -8.16 13.62 -1.38
C GLU A 7 -6.90 12.78 -1.58
N TYR A 8 -6.38 12.16 -0.51
CA TYR A 8 -5.21 11.30 -0.56
C TYR A 8 -5.57 9.81 -0.66
N ILE A 9 -6.83 9.50 -0.96
CA ILE A 9 -7.31 8.13 -1.16
C ILE A 9 -7.76 7.98 -2.60
N PHE A 10 -7.29 6.92 -3.23
CA PHE A 10 -7.77 6.48 -4.52
C PHE A 10 -8.42 5.10 -4.38
N SER A 11 -9.56 4.88 -5.03
CA SER A 11 -10.19 3.56 -5.13
C SER A 11 -10.31 3.17 -6.60
N GLY A 12 -9.85 1.96 -6.92
CA GLY A 12 -9.94 1.41 -8.27
C GLY A 12 -8.83 0.43 -8.58
N THR A 13 -8.71 0.10 -9.87
CA THR A 13 -7.66 -0.80 -10.37
C THR A 13 -6.37 -0.03 -10.61
N ILE A 14 -5.23 -0.71 -10.43
CA ILE A 14 -3.91 -0.15 -10.70
C ILE A 14 -3.25 -0.88 -11.86
N ASN A 15 -2.58 -0.11 -12.72
CA ASN A 15 -1.78 -0.67 -13.81
C ASN A 15 -0.45 0.10 -13.87
N PRO A 16 0.70 -0.54 -13.62
CA PRO A 16 1.98 0.19 -13.59
C PRO A 16 2.39 0.78 -14.93
N SER A 17 1.82 0.30 -16.03
CA SER A 17 2.05 0.87 -17.35
C SER A 17 1.28 2.20 -17.53
N ASN A 18 0.28 2.47 -16.70
CA ASN A 18 -0.48 3.72 -16.74
C ASN A 18 0.23 4.81 -15.92
N LYS A 19 0.41 5.98 -16.55
CA LYS A 19 0.98 7.17 -15.91
C LYS A 19 0.16 7.63 -14.71
N ASP A 20 -1.16 7.48 -14.75
CA ASP A 20 -2.05 7.90 -13.65
C ASP A 20 -1.81 7.03 -12.40
N THR A 21 -1.54 5.74 -12.58
CA THR A 21 -1.13 4.87 -11.46
C THR A 21 0.16 5.37 -10.83
N LEU A 22 1.15 5.79 -11.62
CA LEU A 22 2.39 6.36 -11.09
C LEU A 22 2.15 7.64 -10.28
N ILE A 23 1.22 8.50 -10.72
CA ILE A 23 0.81 9.69 -9.97
C ILE A 23 0.20 9.29 -8.63
N HIS A 24 -0.78 8.38 -8.63
CA HIS A 24 -1.43 7.89 -7.42
C HIS A 24 -0.43 7.27 -6.43
N LEU A 25 0.58 6.54 -6.92
CA LEU A 25 1.63 5.97 -6.07
C LEU A 25 2.47 7.04 -5.35
N ALA A 26 2.65 8.20 -5.97
CA ALA A 26 3.46 9.29 -5.45
C ALA A 26 2.65 10.27 -4.58
N GLU A 27 1.36 10.46 -4.87
CA GLU A 27 0.51 11.49 -4.25
C GLU A 27 -0.48 10.92 -3.22
N CYS A 28 -1.03 9.73 -3.43
CA CYS A 28 -1.98 9.14 -2.51
C CYS A 28 -1.28 8.53 -1.28
N MET A 29 -1.97 8.56 -0.15
CA MET A 29 -1.58 7.85 1.07
C MET A 29 -2.16 6.42 1.08
N LEU A 30 -3.33 6.20 0.50
CA LEU A 30 -3.98 4.90 0.44
C LEU A 30 -4.60 4.67 -0.94
N ILE A 31 -4.35 3.48 -1.49
CA ILE A 31 -4.98 2.97 -2.70
C ILE A 31 -5.82 1.77 -2.30
N ASN A 32 -7.14 1.87 -2.48
CA ASN A 32 -8.07 0.76 -2.30
C ASN A 32 -8.23 0.01 -3.62
N LEU A 33 -7.92 -1.27 -3.60
CA LEU A 33 -8.02 -2.17 -4.74
C LEU A 33 -9.37 -2.89 -4.67
N ASP A 34 -10.32 -2.40 -5.45
CA ASP A 34 -11.71 -2.90 -5.44
C ASP A 34 -11.85 -4.30 -6.08
N GLU A 35 -10.90 -4.71 -6.92
CA GLU A 35 -10.93 -5.98 -7.68
C GLU A 35 -9.75 -6.90 -7.34
N LEU A 36 -9.33 -6.92 -6.07
CA LEU A 36 -8.16 -7.69 -5.65
C LEU A 36 -8.32 -9.21 -5.88
N GLU A 37 -9.56 -9.72 -5.81
CA GLU A 37 -9.87 -11.15 -6.04
C GLU A 37 -9.82 -11.56 -7.52
N ASN A 38 -9.93 -10.61 -8.45
CA ASN A 38 -9.95 -10.89 -9.89
C ASN A 38 -8.55 -10.86 -10.52
N LEU A 39 -7.52 -10.50 -9.75
CA LEU A 39 -6.17 -10.41 -10.28
C LEU A 39 -5.61 -11.79 -10.60
N ASN A 40 -5.12 -11.95 -11.82
CA ASN A 40 -4.42 -13.15 -12.25
C ASN A 40 -2.99 -13.22 -11.67
N LYS A 41 -2.31 -14.36 -11.83
CA LYS A 41 -0.94 -14.56 -11.31
C LYS A 41 0.06 -13.50 -11.79
N THR A 42 -0.06 -13.06 -13.03
CA THR A 42 0.81 -12.04 -13.63
C THR A 42 0.54 -10.69 -12.96
N GLU A 43 -0.72 -10.29 -12.85
CA GLU A 43 -1.15 -9.03 -12.21
C GLU A 43 -0.77 -8.99 -10.72
N ILE A 44 -0.88 -10.11 -10.01
CA ILE A 44 -0.40 -10.23 -8.63
C ILE A 44 1.13 -10.05 -8.57
N GLY A 45 1.88 -10.60 -9.52
CA GLY A 45 3.33 -10.38 -9.63
C GLY A 45 3.67 -8.90 -9.84
N THR A 46 2.95 -8.26 -10.75
CA THR A 46 3.04 -6.83 -11.04
C THR A 46 2.70 -5.96 -9.82
N LEU A 47 1.64 -6.29 -9.09
CA LEU A 47 1.25 -5.62 -7.84
C LEU A 47 2.36 -5.72 -6.79
N LYS A 48 2.99 -6.89 -6.63
CA LYS A 48 4.12 -7.06 -5.70
C LYS A 48 5.31 -6.19 -6.07
N GLU A 49 5.61 -6.07 -7.35
CA GLU A 49 6.68 -5.18 -7.83
C GLU A 49 6.37 -3.74 -7.42
N ILE A 50 5.15 -3.27 -7.69
CA ILE A 50 4.69 -1.92 -7.33
C ILE A 50 4.80 -1.69 -5.81
N ILE A 51 4.34 -2.64 -4.99
CA ILE A 51 4.42 -2.54 -3.52
C ILE A 51 5.86 -2.32 -3.06
N THR A 52 6.83 -2.96 -3.72
CA THR A 52 8.26 -2.84 -3.37
C THR A 52 8.98 -1.65 -3.97
N LYS A 53 8.38 -0.90 -4.91
CA LYS A 53 9.03 0.29 -5.48
C LYS A 53 9.32 1.31 -4.37
N THR A 54 10.52 1.88 -4.39
CA THR A 54 10.91 2.92 -3.42
C THR A 54 10.64 4.32 -3.96
N HIS A 55 10.80 4.50 -5.26
CA HIS A 55 10.64 5.78 -5.94
C HIS A 55 9.91 5.63 -7.26
N ILE A 56 9.23 6.69 -7.66
CA ILE A 56 8.48 6.82 -8.90
C ILE A 56 9.14 7.89 -9.75
N ARG A 57 9.61 7.51 -10.95
CA ARG A 57 10.18 8.44 -11.92
C ARG A 57 9.12 8.80 -12.94
N MET A 58 8.73 10.07 -12.99
CA MET A 58 7.66 10.51 -13.87
C MET A 58 7.82 11.97 -14.31
N ARG A 59 7.25 12.30 -15.47
CA ARG A 59 7.20 13.66 -16.01
C ARG A 59 5.87 14.32 -15.65
N LYS A 60 5.90 15.40 -14.87
CA LYS A 60 4.71 16.23 -14.62
C LYS A 60 4.17 16.80 -15.94
N ALA A 61 2.86 17.05 -16.03
CA ALA A 61 2.20 17.48 -17.27
C ALA A 61 2.84 18.73 -17.92
N TYR A 62 3.45 19.61 -17.12
CA TYR A 62 4.15 20.82 -17.57
C TYR A 62 5.65 20.82 -17.25
N GLY A 63 6.20 19.71 -16.76
CA GLY A 63 7.63 19.60 -16.45
C GLY A 63 8.44 19.34 -17.71
N HIS A 64 9.54 20.06 -17.93
CA HIS A 64 10.47 19.74 -19.01
C HIS A 64 11.27 18.45 -18.74
N ASN A 65 11.52 18.15 -17.46
CA ASN A 65 12.35 17.02 -17.02
C ASN A 65 11.54 15.99 -16.24
N ASN A 66 12.07 14.76 -16.21
CA ASN A 66 11.55 13.71 -15.33
C ASN A 66 11.98 13.98 -13.89
N GLU A 67 11.02 13.97 -12.97
CA GLU A 67 11.27 14.08 -11.54
C GLU A 67 11.24 12.69 -10.89
N ASN A 68 12.05 12.51 -9.85
CA ASN A 68 12.02 11.32 -9.02
C ASN A 68 11.27 11.63 -7.74
N MET A 69 10.09 11.05 -7.57
CA MET A 69 9.21 11.27 -6.43
C MET A 69 9.23 10.06 -5.49
N PRO A 70 9.22 10.25 -4.16
CA PRO A 70 9.10 9.13 -3.24
C PRO A 70 7.73 8.47 -3.39
N ARG A 71 7.69 7.13 -3.33
CA ARG A 71 6.42 6.39 -3.30
C ARG A 71 5.78 6.52 -1.91
N ARG A 72 4.53 7.01 -1.86
CA ARG A 72 3.82 7.29 -0.59
C ARG A 72 2.67 6.33 -0.30
N ALA A 73 2.02 5.80 -1.34
CA ALA A 73 0.77 5.06 -1.19
C ALA A 73 0.93 3.77 -0.38
N SER A 74 -0.04 3.45 0.47
CA SER A 74 -0.29 2.10 0.98
C SER A 74 -1.39 1.44 0.15
N PHE A 75 -1.48 0.11 0.18
CA PHE A 75 -2.53 -0.63 -0.52
C PHE A 75 -3.44 -1.31 0.50
N ALA A 76 -4.73 -1.26 0.23
CA ALA A 76 -5.76 -2.05 0.90
C ALA A 76 -6.65 -2.65 -0.17
N GLY A 77 -7.35 -3.72 0.17
CA GLY A 77 -8.36 -4.31 -0.69
C GLY A 77 -9.16 -5.32 0.12
N SER A 78 -10.41 -5.52 -0.29
CA SER A 78 -11.30 -6.53 0.25
C SER A 78 -11.48 -7.64 -0.77
N VAL A 79 -11.61 -8.86 -0.28
CA VAL A 79 -11.90 -10.03 -1.10
C VAL A 79 -12.97 -10.85 -0.41
N ASN A 80 -13.78 -11.55 -1.18
CA ASN A 80 -14.81 -12.42 -0.64
C ASN A 80 -14.27 -13.83 -0.34
N THR A 81 -13.17 -14.21 -0.98
CA THR A 81 -12.61 -15.57 -0.90
C THR A 81 -11.21 -15.57 -0.31
N ALA A 82 -10.96 -16.45 0.68
CA ALA A 82 -9.64 -16.57 1.33
C ALA A 82 -8.51 -17.04 0.39
N GLN A 83 -8.85 -17.73 -0.71
CA GLN A 83 -7.90 -18.31 -1.67
C GLN A 83 -7.55 -17.37 -2.85
N PHE A 84 -7.54 -16.06 -2.63
CA PHE A 84 -7.17 -15.10 -3.68
C PHE A 84 -5.64 -15.01 -3.90
N LEU A 85 -4.83 -15.16 -2.85
CA LEU A 85 -3.36 -15.11 -2.92
C LEU A 85 -2.75 -16.51 -3.08
N ASN A 86 -2.88 -17.08 -4.27
CA ASN A 86 -2.22 -18.34 -4.63
C ASN A 86 -0.76 -18.14 -5.04
N ASP A 87 0.04 -17.52 -4.17
CA ASP A 87 1.45 -17.24 -4.43
C ASP A 87 2.39 -18.28 -3.80
N THR A 88 3.26 -18.86 -4.63
CA THR A 88 4.29 -19.82 -4.23
C THR A 88 5.44 -19.18 -3.45
N THR A 89 5.66 -17.85 -3.55
CA THR A 89 6.77 -17.16 -2.88
C THR A 89 6.48 -16.73 -1.43
N GLY A 90 5.29 -17.06 -0.93
CA GLY A 90 4.80 -16.66 0.37
C GLY A 90 4.31 -15.21 0.36
N SER A 91 3.05 -15.02 0.73
CA SER A 91 2.31 -13.75 0.71
C SER A 91 2.82 -12.67 1.68
N ARG A 92 4.13 -12.61 1.97
CA ARG A 92 4.79 -11.74 2.97
C ARG A 92 4.61 -10.24 2.74
N ARG A 93 4.14 -9.83 1.55
CA ARG A 93 3.83 -8.43 1.20
C ARG A 93 2.38 -8.05 1.49
N PHE A 94 1.57 -9.00 1.96
CA PHE A 94 0.15 -8.83 2.25
C PHE A 94 -0.10 -9.15 3.72
N LEU A 95 -0.71 -8.20 4.42
CA LEU A 95 -1.28 -8.45 5.74
C LEU A 95 -2.75 -8.82 5.52
N CYS A 96 -3.07 -10.10 5.65
CA CYS A 96 -4.43 -10.62 5.47
C CYS A 96 -5.03 -10.95 6.82
N PHE A 97 -6.28 -10.57 7.01
CA PHE A 97 -7.08 -10.93 8.18
C PHE A 97 -8.52 -11.17 7.73
N GLU A 98 -9.18 -12.13 8.36
CA GLU A 98 -10.58 -12.41 8.15
C GLU A 98 -11.42 -11.51 9.06
N VAL A 99 -12.49 -10.94 8.51
CA VAL A 99 -13.41 -10.08 9.26
C VAL A 99 -14.64 -10.91 9.60
N GLU A 100 -14.78 -11.28 10.87
CA GLU A 100 -15.91 -12.10 11.35
C GLU A 100 -17.19 -11.28 11.56
N HIS A 101 -17.05 -10.04 12.02
CA HIS A 101 -18.19 -9.17 12.36
C HIS A 101 -17.84 -7.70 12.12
N ILE A 102 -18.81 -6.92 11.62
CA ILE A 102 -18.70 -5.48 11.44
C ILE A 102 -19.82 -4.81 12.24
N GLU A 103 -19.44 -4.05 13.26
CA GLU A 103 -20.37 -3.21 14.02
C GLU A 103 -20.46 -1.83 13.35
N TYR A 104 -21.61 -1.53 12.75
CA TYR A 104 -21.84 -0.26 12.07
C TYR A 104 -22.33 0.84 13.03
N THR A 105 -22.91 0.46 14.17
CA THR A 105 -23.38 1.38 15.20
C THR A 105 -22.34 1.51 16.30
N HIS A 106 -21.42 2.44 16.11
CA HIS A 106 -20.36 2.72 17.08
C HIS A 106 -20.23 4.22 17.37
N GLU A 107 -19.79 4.56 18.57
CA GLU A 107 -19.52 5.95 18.98
C GLU A 107 -18.07 6.40 18.67
N ILE A 108 -17.31 5.59 17.93
CA ILE A 108 -15.92 5.87 17.60
C ILE A 108 -15.81 7.07 16.66
N ASP A 109 -15.14 8.12 17.13
CA ASP A 109 -14.80 9.29 16.32
C ASP A 109 -13.64 8.97 15.36
N ILE A 110 -13.98 8.76 14.08
CA ILE A 110 -13.05 8.48 12.98
C ILE A 110 -11.92 9.51 12.88
N ASN A 111 -12.14 10.76 13.30
CA ASN A 111 -11.13 11.82 13.25
C ASN A 111 -10.03 11.62 14.29
N LYS A 112 -10.33 10.91 15.39
CA LYS A 112 -9.37 10.61 16.45
C LYS A 112 -8.62 9.31 16.23
N VAL A 113 -9.13 8.40 15.41
CA VAL A 113 -8.48 7.09 15.13
C VAL A 113 -7.04 7.27 14.65
N PHE A 114 -6.80 8.15 13.67
CA PHE A 114 -5.45 8.42 13.18
C PHE A 114 -4.57 9.12 14.22
N SER A 115 -5.14 9.96 15.09
CA SER A 115 -4.40 10.59 16.19
C SER A 115 -3.91 9.56 17.21
N GLN A 116 -4.74 8.56 17.52
CA GLN A 116 -4.38 7.45 18.39
C GLN A 116 -3.30 6.57 17.74
N ALA A 117 -3.43 6.23 16.46
CA ALA A 117 -2.42 5.48 15.72
C ALA A 117 -1.06 6.21 15.70
N LEU A 118 -1.06 7.53 15.48
CA LEU A 118 0.15 8.35 15.53
C LEU A 118 0.78 8.33 16.93
N LYS A 119 -0.04 8.48 17.99
CA LYS A 119 0.44 8.43 19.38
C LYS A 119 1.08 7.09 19.72
N LEU A 120 0.50 5.99 19.27
CA LEU A 120 1.06 4.65 19.46
C LEU A 120 2.36 4.46 18.69
N LYS A 121 2.43 4.91 17.43
CA LYS A 121 3.66 4.89 16.62
C LYS A 121 4.82 5.61 17.31
N THR A 122 4.57 6.79 17.88
CA THR A 122 5.62 7.57 18.57
C THR A 122 6.07 6.94 19.89
N ARG A 123 5.24 6.08 20.50
CA ARG A 123 5.57 5.36 21.74
C ARG A 123 6.31 4.05 21.50
N LEU A 124 6.19 3.48 20.31
CA LEU A 124 6.89 2.24 19.96
C LEU A 124 8.36 2.54 19.66
N PRO A 125 9.32 1.76 20.17
CA PRO A 125 10.70 1.83 19.69
C PRO A 125 10.71 1.60 18.17
N PRO A 126 11.63 2.23 17.42
CA PRO A 126 11.71 2.04 15.98
C PRO A 126 11.74 0.55 15.67
N LEU A 127 10.85 0.11 14.77
CA LEU A 127 10.82 -1.27 14.30
C LEU A 127 12.22 -1.58 13.76
N VAL A 128 12.97 -2.42 14.49
CA VAL A 128 14.25 -2.96 14.02
C VAL A 128 13.96 -3.62 12.68
N GLN A 129 14.44 -3.01 11.60
CA GLN A 129 14.41 -3.68 10.31
C GLN A 129 15.25 -4.94 10.45
N PRO A 130 14.75 -6.14 10.11
CA PRO A 130 15.54 -7.36 10.17
C PRO A 130 16.81 -7.11 9.34
N GLY A 131 17.95 -7.12 10.03
CA GLY A 131 19.23 -6.67 9.51
C GLY A 131 19.54 -7.31 8.16
N GLY A 132 19.92 -6.47 7.19
CA GLY A 132 20.69 -6.91 6.05
C GLY A 132 21.94 -7.60 6.57
N ASN A 133 21.99 -8.90 6.40
CA ASN A 133 23.12 -9.71 6.81
C ASN A 133 24.32 -9.30 5.94
N GLN A 134 25.21 -8.47 6.48
CA GLN A 134 26.56 -8.34 5.97
C GLN A 134 27.26 -9.68 6.20
N ARG A 135 27.20 -10.59 5.22
CA ARG A 135 28.18 -11.67 5.13
C ARG A 135 29.38 -11.14 4.36
N ASN A 136 30.33 -10.63 5.14
CA ASN A 136 31.73 -10.65 4.77
C ASN A 136 32.22 -12.11 4.71
N GLN A 137 33.09 -12.37 3.75
CA GLN A 137 34.15 -13.40 3.72
C GLN A 137 33.71 -14.87 3.70
N CYS A 138 33.96 -15.54 2.56
CA CYS A 138 34.78 -16.74 2.45
C CYS A 138 34.94 -17.11 0.96
N GLU A 139 36.21 -17.24 0.56
CA GLU A 139 36.80 -17.77 -0.69
C GLU A 139 36.71 -16.94 -1.99
#